data_AF-A0A2A4XGP6-F1
#
_entry.id   AF-A0A2A4XGP6-F1
#
_cell.length_a   1.000
_cell.length_b   1.000
_cell.length_c   1.000
_cell.angle_alpha   90.00
_cell.angle_beta   90.00
_cell.angle_gamma   90.00
#
_symmetry.space_group_name_H-M   'P 1'
#
loop_
_entity.id
_entity.type
_entity.pdbx_description
1 polymer ?
#
loop_
_entity_poly.entity_id
_entity_poly.type
_entity_poly.pdbx_seq_one_letter_code
_entity_poly.pdbx_strand_id
1 'polypeptide(L)'
;MNCRLQKRRIPQKAIRVKKMISMQKTLLLTINLAVLLFLSACNGDAPSAKDYPEFDTASARLYIAKCGDCHVAPQPSAQTARAWPGILQRMQMRMKAKARKPLDETELDMVLDYVQRHARIDK
;
A
#
# COMPACT_ATOMS: atom_id res chain seq x y z
N MET A 1 -24.94 9.32 76.18
CA MET A 1 -25.87 8.54 75.32
C MET A 1 -25.27 8.44 73.92
N ASN A 2 -24.87 7.23 73.51
CA ASN A 2 -24.12 6.97 72.27
C ASN A 2 -25.04 6.93 71.04
N CYS A 3 -24.82 7.83 70.07
CA CYS A 3 -25.47 7.80 68.76
C CYS A 3 -24.65 6.92 67.80
N ARG A 4 -25.20 5.75 67.45
CA ARG A 4 -24.53 4.74 66.61
C ARG A 4 -24.75 5.08 65.13
N LEU A 5 -23.70 5.53 64.44
CA LEU A 5 -23.69 5.81 63.01
C LEU A 5 -23.82 4.51 62.18
N GLN A 6 -24.97 4.32 61.53
CA GLN A 6 -25.21 3.23 60.60
C GLN A 6 -24.54 3.53 59.24
N LYS A 7 -23.29 3.08 59.07
CA LYS A 7 -22.63 3.08 57.76
C LYS A 7 -23.41 2.19 56.78
N ARG A 8 -24.07 2.80 55.80
CA ARG A 8 -24.68 2.12 54.65
C ARG A 8 -23.59 1.37 53.87
N ARG A 9 -23.53 0.04 54.01
CA ARG A 9 -22.66 -0.82 53.18
C ARG A 9 -23.25 -0.90 51.77
N ILE A 10 -22.67 -0.16 50.82
CA ILE A 10 -22.96 -0.33 49.39
C ILE A 10 -22.62 -1.78 49.00
N PRO A 11 -23.51 -2.53 48.32
CA PRO A 11 -23.25 -3.91 47.97
C PRO A 11 -22.07 -3.99 46.99
N GLN A 12 -20.94 -4.50 47.50
CA GLN A 12 -19.68 -4.72 46.77
C GLN A 12 -19.86 -5.42 45.40
N LYS A 13 -20.90 -6.27 45.27
CA LYS A 13 -21.27 -6.95 44.02
C LYS A 13 -21.67 -5.96 42.90
N ALA A 14 -22.43 -4.92 43.21
CA ALA A 14 -22.84 -3.90 42.23
C ALA A 14 -21.66 -3.05 41.74
N ILE A 15 -20.69 -2.79 42.62
CA ILE A 15 -19.45 -2.08 42.29
C ILE A 15 -18.57 -2.93 41.35
N ARG A 16 -18.45 -4.23 41.61
CA ARG A 16 -17.68 -5.17 40.77
C ARG A 16 -18.29 -5.32 39.37
N VAL A 17 -19.61 -5.44 39.26
CA VAL A 17 -20.32 -5.50 37.96
C VAL A 17 -20.18 -4.20 37.17
N LYS A 18 -20.34 -3.04 37.82
CA LYS A 18 -20.18 -1.73 37.17
C LYS A 18 -18.75 -1.49 36.69
N LYS A 19 -17.73 -1.94 37.45
CA LYS A 19 -16.33 -1.93 37.02
C LYS A 19 -16.08 -2.86 35.84
N MET A 20 -16.63 -4.07 35.86
CA MET A 20 -16.46 -5.04 34.77
C MET A 20 -17.12 -4.57 33.46
N ILE A 21 -18.34 -4.03 33.54
CA ILE A 21 -19.02 -3.43 32.39
C ILE A 21 -18.27 -2.19 31.90
N SER A 22 -17.74 -1.36 32.79
CA SER A 22 -16.91 -0.21 32.40
C SER A 22 -15.62 -0.64 31.71
N MET A 23 -14.91 -1.64 32.23
CA MET A 23 -13.68 -2.17 31.62
C MET A 23 -13.96 -2.83 30.28
N GLN A 24 -15.07 -3.57 30.14
CA GLN A 24 -15.49 -4.17 28.88
C GLN A 24 -15.85 -3.09 27.84
N LYS A 25 -16.53 -2.01 28.24
CA LYS A 25 -16.81 -0.87 27.35
C LYS A 25 -15.55 -0.15 26.92
N THR A 26 -14.62 0.12 27.85
CA THR A 26 -13.32 0.74 27.51
C THR A 26 -12.52 -0.16 26.57
N LEU A 27 -12.50 -1.47 26.82
CA LEU A 27 -11.81 -2.45 25.97
C LEU A 27 -12.42 -2.52 24.57
N LEU A 28 -13.75 -2.54 24.45
CA LEU A 28 -14.43 -2.50 23.15
C LEU A 28 -14.15 -1.20 22.41
N LEU A 29 -14.09 -0.06 23.10
CA LEU A 29 -13.79 1.24 22.50
C LEU A 29 -12.35 1.29 21.96
N THR A 30 -11.38 0.79 22.73
CA THR A 30 -9.97 0.77 22.30
C THR A 30 -9.72 -0.23 21.17
N ILE A 31 -10.39 -1.39 21.17
CA ILE A 31 -10.32 -2.36 20.06
C ILE A 31 -10.85 -1.73 18.77
N ASN A 32 -12.02 -1.08 18.79
CA ASN A 32 -12.56 -0.43 17.59
C ASN A 32 -11.65 0.70 17.08
N LEU A 33 -11.09 1.52 17.98
CA LEU A 33 -10.15 2.58 17.61
C LEU A 33 -8.86 2.02 16.99
N ALA A 34 -8.32 0.94 17.58
CA ALA A 34 -7.14 0.27 17.03
C ALA A 34 -7.42 -0.34 15.65
N VAL A 35 -8.57 -0.98 15.45
CA VAL A 35 -8.98 -1.54 14.14
C VAL A 35 -9.07 -0.45 13.08
N LEU A 36 -9.65 0.72 13.40
CA LEU A 36 -9.72 1.86 12.47
C LEU A 36 -8.33 2.39 12.09
N LEU A 37 -7.41 2.49 13.05
CA LEU A 37 -6.03 2.91 12.79
C LEU A 37 -5.27 1.90 11.91
N PHE A 38 -5.46 0.60 12.13
CA PHE A 38 -4.82 -0.45 11.33
C PHE A 38 -5.32 -0.47 9.88
N LEU A 39 -6.61 -0.25 9.63
CA LEU A 39 -7.18 -0.28 8.28
C LEU A 39 -6.71 0.90 7.40
N SER A 40 -6.31 2.03 8.00
CA SER A 40 -5.82 3.18 7.25
C SER A 40 -4.42 2.99 6.64
N ALA A 41 -3.68 1.95 7.04
CA ALA A 41 -2.30 1.73 6.59
C ALA A 41 -2.18 1.15 5.16
N CYS A 42 -3.28 0.72 4.53
CA CYS A 42 -3.27 0.07 3.22
C CYS A 42 -3.70 0.98 2.05
N ASN A 43 -4.03 2.26 2.29
CA ASN A 43 -4.47 3.18 1.23
C ASN A 43 -3.31 4.07 0.76
N GLY A 44 -2.36 3.49 0.03
CA GLY A 44 -1.43 4.29 -0.78
C GLY A 44 -2.11 4.63 -2.10
N ASP A 45 -2.15 5.91 -2.48
CA ASP A 45 -2.65 6.32 -3.79
C ASP A 45 -1.79 5.68 -4.89
N ALA A 46 -2.44 5.16 -5.94
CA ALA A 46 -1.72 4.68 -7.11
C ALA A 46 -0.97 5.84 -7.78
N PRO A 47 0.27 5.65 -8.24
CA PRO A 47 0.99 6.71 -8.94
C PRO A 47 0.26 7.08 -10.23
N SER A 48 0.26 8.37 -10.50
CA SER A 48 -0.25 8.98 -11.71
C SER A 48 0.87 9.13 -12.75
N ALA A 49 0.51 9.41 -14.01
CA ALA A 49 1.51 9.52 -15.08
C ALA A 49 2.61 10.56 -14.80
N LYS A 50 2.26 11.67 -14.15
CA LYS A 50 3.21 12.74 -13.74
C LYS A 50 4.25 12.29 -12.71
N ASP A 51 4.05 11.15 -12.06
CA ASP A 51 5.01 10.62 -11.08
C ASP A 51 6.14 9.83 -11.75
N TYR A 52 6.14 9.73 -13.09
CA TYR A 52 7.21 9.13 -13.89
C TYR A 52 8.12 10.22 -14.48
N PRO A 53 9.44 9.95 -14.59
CA PRO A 53 10.36 10.86 -15.28
C PRO A 53 9.93 11.15 -16.71
N GLU A 54 10.09 12.39 -17.19
CA GLU A 54 9.81 12.74 -18.60
C GLU A 54 8.40 12.27 -19.08
N PHE A 55 7.39 12.30 -18.21
CA PHE A 55 6.06 11.71 -18.45
C PHE A 55 5.33 12.20 -19.70
N ASP A 56 5.72 13.38 -20.20
CA ASP A 56 5.18 14.00 -21.39
C ASP A 56 5.84 13.50 -22.69
N THR A 57 6.92 12.72 -22.60
CA THR A 57 7.59 12.11 -23.76
C THR A 57 6.85 10.89 -24.30
N ALA A 58 7.07 10.56 -25.57
CA ALA A 58 6.49 9.37 -26.19
C ALA A 58 6.92 8.08 -25.48
N SER A 59 8.20 7.96 -25.10
CA SER A 59 8.74 6.78 -24.43
C SER A 59 8.12 6.56 -23.05
N ALA A 60 7.96 7.62 -22.25
CA ALA A 60 7.34 7.52 -20.94
C ALA A 60 5.85 7.13 -21.06
N ARG A 61 5.10 7.76 -21.98
CA ARG A 61 3.69 7.42 -22.21
C ARG A 61 3.52 5.97 -22.68
N LEU A 62 4.38 5.52 -23.61
CA LEU A 62 4.39 4.14 -24.08
C LEU A 62 4.67 3.18 -22.93
N TYR A 63 5.67 3.47 -22.10
CA TYR A 63 6.01 2.68 -20.92
C TYR A 63 4.83 2.58 -19.95
N ILE A 64 4.26 3.72 -19.53
CA ILE A 64 3.14 3.76 -18.59
C ILE A 64 1.93 3.01 -19.15
N ALA A 65 1.60 3.21 -20.43
CA ALA A 65 0.47 2.56 -21.06
C ALA A 65 0.66 1.03 -21.18
N LYS A 66 1.83 0.58 -21.65
CA LYS A 66 2.09 -0.86 -21.92
C LYS A 66 2.41 -1.61 -20.64
N CYS A 67 3.31 -1.09 -19.82
CA CYS A 67 3.76 -1.74 -18.59
C CYS A 67 2.76 -1.55 -17.44
N GLY A 68 1.86 -0.57 -17.54
CA GLY A 68 0.76 -0.31 -16.60
C GLY A 68 -0.54 -1.09 -16.85
N ASP A 69 -0.64 -1.79 -17.99
CA ASP A 69 -1.88 -2.42 -18.48
C ASP A 69 -2.38 -3.59 -17.61
N CYS A 70 -1.49 -4.22 -16.84
CA CYS A 70 -1.82 -5.30 -15.90
C CYS A 70 -1.96 -4.83 -14.45
N HIS A 71 -1.07 -3.93 -14.05
CA HIS A 71 -0.92 -3.35 -12.72
C HIS A 71 -0.06 -2.10 -12.90
N VAL A 72 0.06 -1.27 -11.86
CA VAL A 72 0.93 -0.09 -11.87
C VAL A 72 2.30 -0.38 -12.49
N ALA A 73 2.71 0.44 -13.45
CA ALA A 73 4.02 0.31 -14.08
C ALA A 73 5.12 0.53 -13.02
N PRO A 74 6.17 -0.30 -12.94
CA PRO A 74 7.22 -0.08 -11.96
C PRO A 74 7.89 1.30 -12.15
N GLN A 75 8.42 1.90 -11.08
CA GLN A 75 9.24 3.11 -11.24
C GLN A 75 10.57 2.73 -11.92
N PRO A 76 11.07 3.48 -12.94
CA PRO A 76 12.37 3.22 -13.55
C PRO A 76 13.52 3.14 -12.53
N SER A 77 13.46 3.95 -11.47
CA SER A 77 14.43 3.98 -10.38
C SER A 77 14.34 2.81 -9.40
N ALA A 78 13.36 1.90 -9.53
CA ALA A 78 13.23 0.72 -8.67
C ALA A 78 14.34 -0.31 -8.90
N GLN A 79 14.97 -0.28 -10.07
CA GLN A 79 15.92 -1.30 -10.53
C GLN A 79 17.10 -0.64 -11.24
N THR A 80 18.19 -1.39 -11.35
CA THR A 80 19.43 -0.92 -12.00
C THR A 80 19.31 -1.03 -13.51
N ALA A 81 20.08 -0.22 -14.26
CA ALA A 81 20.08 -0.26 -15.73
C ALA A 81 20.37 -1.68 -16.27
N ARG A 82 21.26 -2.41 -15.60
CA ARG A 82 21.62 -3.80 -15.93
C ARG A 82 20.50 -4.81 -15.66
N ALA A 83 19.64 -4.54 -14.68
CA ALA A 83 18.55 -5.46 -14.32
C ALA A 83 17.34 -5.34 -15.28
N TRP A 84 17.11 -4.16 -15.84
CA TRP A 84 15.93 -3.86 -16.66
C TRP A 84 15.67 -4.80 -17.85
N PRO A 85 16.68 -5.22 -18.65
CA PRO A 85 16.44 -6.16 -19.75
C PRO A 85 15.72 -7.45 -19.31
N GLY A 86 16.17 -8.06 -18.21
CA GLY A 86 15.55 -9.29 -17.69
C GLY A 86 14.15 -9.06 -17.11
N ILE A 87 13.86 -7.85 -16.64
CA ILE A 87 12.53 -7.47 -16.15
C ILE A 87 11.56 -7.31 -17.32
N LEU A 88 11.95 -6.57 -18.36
CA LEU A 88 11.13 -6.40 -19.55
C LEU A 88 10.87 -7.74 -20.24
N GLN A 89 11.88 -8.62 -20.33
CA GLN A 89 11.68 -9.99 -20.84
C GLN A 89 10.59 -10.74 -20.05
N ARG A 90 10.62 -10.69 -18.72
CA ARG A 90 9.60 -11.33 -17.87
C ARG A 90 8.22 -10.70 -18.06
N MET A 91 8.15 -9.38 -18.24
CA MET A 91 6.87 -8.69 -18.52
C MET A 91 6.29 -9.11 -19.87
N GLN A 92 7.11 -9.16 -20.92
CA GLN A 92 6.72 -9.65 -22.24
C GLN A 92 6.16 -11.08 -22.18
N MET A 93 6.81 -11.98 -21.44
CA MET A 93 6.32 -13.35 -21.24
C MET A 93 4.98 -13.40 -20.51
N ARG A 94 4.79 -12.55 -19.48
CA ARG A 94 3.52 -12.45 -18.74
C ARG A 94 2.40 -11.84 -19.59
N MET A 95 2.71 -10.86 -20.44
CA MET A 95 1.75 -10.30 -21.40
C MET A 95 1.23 -11.39 -22.32
N LYS A 96 2.13 -12.18 -22.93
CA LYS A 96 1.74 -13.33 -23.77
C LYS A 96 0.85 -14.32 -23.01
N ALA A 97 1.26 -14.71 -21.79
CA ALA A 97 0.51 -15.66 -20.98
C ALA A 97 -0.88 -15.16 -20.55
N LYS A 98 -1.11 -13.83 -20.58
CA LYS A 98 -2.40 -13.19 -20.29
C LYS A 98 -3.15 -12.73 -21.54
N ALA A 99 -2.74 -13.21 -22.72
CA ALA A 99 -3.32 -12.82 -24.02
C ALA A 99 -3.33 -11.30 -24.28
N ARG A 100 -2.34 -10.59 -23.72
CA ARG A 100 -2.09 -9.17 -24.02
C ARG A 100 -1.00 -9.06 -25.09
N LYS A 101 -1.12 -8.04 -25.95
CA LYS A 101 -0.13 -7.78 -27.01
C LYS A 101 1.20 -7.36 -26.35
N PRO A 102 2.29 -8.12 -26.51
CA PRO A 102 3.61 -7.70 -26.05
C PRO A 102 4.09 -6.49 -26.87
N LEU A 103 5.09 -5.80 -26.34
CA LEU A 103 5.84 -4.80 -27.09
C LEU A 103 6.42 -5.46 -28.35
N ASP A 104 6.29 -4.78 -29.50
CA ASP A 104 7.12 -5.12 -30.66
C ASP A 104 8.57 -4.66 -30.45
N GLU A 105 9.44 -4.91 -31.42
CA GLU A 105 10.88 -4.62 -31.31
C GLU A 105 11.15 -3.12 -31.12
N THR A 106 10.49 -2.27 -31.90
CA THR A 106 10.64 -0.82 -31.79
C THR A 106 10.10 -0.29 -30.46
N GLU A 107 8.94 -0.78 -30.03
CA GLU A 107 8.36 -0.45 -28.73
C GLU A 107 9.27 -0.91 -27.58
N LEU A 108 9.88 -2.10 -27.68
CA LEU A 108 10.77 -2.65 -26.67
C LEU A 108 12.04 -1.83 -26.54
N ASP A 109 12.66 -1.43 -27.65
CA ASP A 109 13.87 -0.60 -27.65
C ASP A 109 13.59 0.78 -27.03
N MET A 110 12.49 1.41 -27.41
CA MET A 110 12.07 2.70 -26.87
C MET A 110 11.82 2.63 -25.35
N VAL A 111 11.15 1.57 -24.89
CA VAL A 111 10.91 1.35 -23.47
C VAL A 111 12.21 1.02 -22.73
N LEU A 112 13.09 0.19 -23.31
CA LEU A 112 14.36 -0.21 -22.71
C LEU A 112 15.27 1.00 -22.51
N ASP A 113 15.45 1.83 -23.54
CA ASP A 113 16.20 3.09 -23.45
C ASP A 113 15.66 3.97 -22.31
N TYR A 114 14.33 4.20 -22.29
CA TYR A 114 13.70 5.02 -21.27
C TYR A 114 13.95 4.50 -19.85
N VAL A 115 13.70 3.21 -19.57
CA VAL A 115 13.88 2.67 -18.22
C VAL A 115 15.34 2.64 -17.79
N GLN A 116 16.29 2.48 -18.73
CA GLN A 116 17.71 2.49 -18.43
C GLN A 116 18.25 3.89 -18.17
N ARG A 117 17.82 4.91 -18.92
CA ARG A 117 18.18 6.32 -18.66
C ARG A 117 17.73 6.82 -17.29
N HIS A 118 16.59 6.32 -16.81
CA HIS A 118 16.02 6.70 -15.52
C HIS A 118 16.19 5.62 -14.43
N ALA A 119 17.08 4.65 -14.66
CA ALA A 119 17.33 3.57 -13.73
C ALA A 119 18.00 4.05 -12.44
N ARG A 120 17.98 3.19 -11.41
CA ARG A 120 18.81 3.38 -10.23
C ARG A 120 20.28 3.41 -10.64
N ILE A 121 21.01 4.40 -10.12
CA ILE A 121 22.46 4.50 -10.27
C ILE A 121 23.12 3.38 -9.46
N ASP A 122 23.93 2.57 -10.13
CA ASP A 122 24.78 1.56 -9.48
C ASP A 122 25.95 2.28 -8.79
N LYS A 123 26.11 2.07 -7.48
CA LYS A 123 27.26 2.55 -6.71
C LYS A 123 28.37 1.51 -6.67
#